data_AF-A0A7C6NA61-F1
#
_entry.id   AF-A0A7C6NA61-F1
#
_cell.length_a   1.000
_cell.length_b   1.000
_cell.length_c   1.000
_cell.angle_alpha   90.00
_cell.angle_beta   90.00
_cell.angle_gamma   90.00
#
_symmetry.space_group_name_H-M   'P 1'
#
loop_
_entity.id
_entity.type
_entity.pdbx_description
1 polymer ?
#
loop_
_entity_poly.entity_id
_entity_poly.type
_entity_poly.pdbx_seq_one_letter_code
_entity_poly.pdbx_strand_id
1 'polypeptide(L)'
;MDNENIILPETDDNVDKIPIKDIGKIGKDPKMQSEQNEDAPAEEMTEVEENIEQEEQDELDEPAEKHRIKRKKRCRRALASIAILLAFCIIFGSFAAIFSKKGTLSNIELAASFKSAAKDYQLKPEIDEEGNYYFTTNGAFKILQLTDIHIGGGFMSTGKDAKALQAVATIVQHEKPDLVIVSGDIAYPVPFQAGTFNNKNGAKIFATLMETLHCYWTVSLGNHDTEAYSYYDRKAISEFYSSPEFTYCIYTPGPEDVDGQGNQIIKVVNTAGLIVQGIVILDSHSYTDGDILGIQWKYDNVHKNQVQWYEQQIEKMKSENVMKLYSIDDQYFKDHKAFNTVNSLLFLHIPLVEYKDAWMEFANNGYKDTEDVKYIEGIIGETGRMIYHGMHEDDLFEKILKLKSTKAVFCGHDHFNNITINYKGVDLSYGYSIDYLAYPGIDKEGSQRGATVIEIDKFGAHTISKYNLYSGRYNLPEGFDDDIVMQFEDVTFQYFEDGKEGITE
;
A
#
# COMPACT_ATOMS: atom_id res chain seq x y z
N MET A 1 29.85 -41.28 19.81
CA MET A 1 29.55 -42.72 19.79
C MET A 1 28.07 -42.84 20.12
N ASP A 2 27.12 -43.12 19.24
CA ASP A 2 27.02 -43.34 17.79
C ASP A 2 25.55 -42.97 17.46
N ASN A 3 25.28 -42.03 16.55
CA ASN A 3 24.84 -42.25 15.16
C ASN A 3 23.92 -43.46 14.93
N GLU A 4 22.62 -43.21 14.80
CA GLU A 4 21.69 -44.08 14.05
C GLU A 4 20.99 -43.28 12.94
N ASN A 5 21.34 -43.66 11.71
CA ASN A 5 20.75 -43.27 10.43
C ASN A 5 19.62 -44.24 10.08
N ILE A 6 18.46 -43.75 9.63
CA ILE A 6 17.50 -44.48 8.77
C ILE A 6 16.89 -43.46 7.79
N ILE A 7 17.44 -43.34 6.57
CA ILE A 7 16.95 -43.88 5.28
C ILE A 7 15.62 -43.25 4.80
N LEU A 8 15.72 -42.37 3.81
CA LEU A 8 14.64 -41.90 2.93
C LEU A 8 14.64 -42.73 1.63
N PRO A 9 13.49 -42.98 0.99
CA PRO A 9 13.42 -43.65 -0.30
C PRO A 9 13.56 -42.67 -1.48
N GLU A 10 14.36 -43.09 -2.47
CA GLU A 10 14.50 -42.49 -3.80
C GLU A 10 13.31 -42.85 -4.71
N THR A 11 12.81 -41.87 -5.47
CA THR A 11 12.10 -41.95 -6.77
C THR A 11 11.94 -40.50 -7.27
N ASP A 12 12.07 -40.08 -8.52
CA ASP A 12 12.52 -40.63 -9.80
C ASP A 12 12.61 -39.36 -10.70
N ASP A 13 13.80 -39.01 -11.18
CA ASP A 13 14.05 -37.80 -11.97
C ASP A 13 13.71 -38.06 -13.45
N ASN A 14 12.67 -37.39 -13.97
CA ASN A 14 12.46 -37.26 -15.42
C ASN A 14 11.97 -35.86 -15.78
N VAL A 15 12.91 -34.98 -16.14
CA VAL A 15 12.63 -33.76 -16.89
C VAL A 15 13.56 -33.73 -18.10
N ASP A 16 12.97 -33.94 -19.27
CA ASP A 16 13.60 -33.80 -20.58
C ASP A 16 14.17 -32.40 -20.77
N LYS A 17 15.50 -32.29 -20.82
CA LYS A 17 16.22 -31.12 -21.31
C LYS A 17 16.85 -31.43 -22.67
N ILE A 18 16.32 -30.77 -23.69
CA ILE A 18 16.87 -30.74 -25.06
C ILE A 18 18.24 -30.02 -25.02
N PRO A 19 19.34 -30.62 -25.52
CA PRO A 19 20.66 -30.01 -25.40
C PRO A 19 21.00 -29.10 -26.58
N ILE A 20 21.36 -27.86 -26.25
CA ILE A 20 22.13 -26.95 -27.11
C ILE A 20 23.60 -27.42 -27.06
N LYS A 21 24.17 -27.78 -28.21
CA LYS A 21 25.61 -28.03 -28.37
C LYS A 21 26.25 -26.92 -29.19
N ASP A 22 27.15 -26.18 -28.52
CA ASP A 22 28.28 -25.49 -29.12
C ASP A 22 29.26 -26.50 -29.73
N ILE A 23 29.74 -26.26 -30.95
CA ILE A 23 31.10 -26.65 -31.39
C ILE A 23 31.62 -25.58 -32.36
N GLY A 24 32.85 -25.12 -32.11
CA GLY A 24 33.53 -24.07 -32.85
C GLY A 24 34.22 -24.49 -34.16
N LYS A 25 34.42 -23.46 -34.99
CA LYS A 25 35.63 -23.10 -35.76
C LYS A 25 36.51 -24.19 -36.43
N ILE A 26 36.66 -24.01 -37.76
CA ILE A 26 37.83 -24.17 -38.65
C ILE A 26 37.66 -25.21 -39.78
N GLY A 27 37.57 -24.72 -41.02
CA GLY A 27 38.54 -25.05 -42.07
C GLY A 27 38.11 -25.96 -43.23
N LYS A 28 38.19 -25.37 -44.43
CA LYS A 28 38.53 -25.95 -45.76
C LYS A 28 37.46 -26.73 -46.54
N ASP A 29 37.13 -26.15 -47.69
CA ASP A 29 36.58 -26.75 -48.92
C ASP A 29 37.28 -28.06 -49.36
N PRO A 30 36.56 -28.99 -50.05
CA PRO A 30 36.43 -28.87 -51.52
C PRO A 30 35.12 -29.38 -52.17
N LYS A 31 34.70 -28.62 -53.20
CA LYS A 31 34.16 -28.98 -54.54
C LYS A 31 33.05 -30.05 -54.73
N MET A 32 32.06 -29.57 -55.51
CA MET A 32 31.41 -30.14 -56.73
C MET A 32 30.02 -30.81 -56.62
N GLN A 33 29.02 -30.10 -57.14
CA GLN A 33 28.05 -30.48 -58.21
C GLN A 33 27.03 -29.33 -58.33
N SER A 34 27.14 -28.38 -59.26
CA SER A 34 26.71 -28.40 -60.68
C SER A 34 25.21 -28.64 -60.88
N GLU A 35 24.44 -27.56 -61.00
CA GLU A 35 23.35 -27.46 -61.97
C GLU A 35 23.21 -25.98 -62.38
N GLN A 36 23.21 -25.77 -63.69
CA GLN A 36 23.22 -24.48 -64.37
C GLN A 36 21.79 -23.94 -64.49
N ASN A 37 21.61 -22.65 -64.25
CA ASN A 37 20.70 -21.82 -65.04
C ASN A 37 21.29 -20.42 -65.13
N GLU A 38 21.26 -19.91 -66.36
CA GLU A 38 21.94 -18.73 -66.87
C GLU A 38 21.28 -17.40 -66.46
N ASP A 39 22.09 -16.34 -66.54
CA ASP A 39 21.76 -14.93 -66.78
C ASP A 39 21.23 -14.04 -65.64
N ALA A 40 22.17 -13.35 -64.96
CA ALA A 40 22.08 -11.94 -64.55
C ALA A 40 23.48 -11.40 -64.15
N PRO A 41 23.81 -10.11 -64.40
CA PRO A 41 25.19 -9.65 -64.56
C PRO A 41 25.89 -9.38 -63.22
N ALA A 42 27.19 -9.69 -63.19
CA ALA A 42 28.12 -9.43 -62.10
C ALA A 42 28.52 -7.94 -61.95
N GLU A 43 27.64 -7.00 -62.31
CA GLU A 43 27.92 -5.56 -62.25
C GLU A 43 27.39 -4.88 -60.97
N GLU A 44 26.43 -5.49 -60.26
CA GLU A 44 25.76 -4.84 -59.12
C GLU A 44 26.47 -5.09 -57.76
N MET A 45 27.33 -6.11 -57.66
CA MET A 45 28.16 -6.33 -56.46
C MET A 45 29.47 -5.53 -56.47
N THR A 46 30.00 -5.22 -57.65
CA THR A 46 31.21 -4.39 -57.81
C THR A 46 30.92 -2.91 -57.54
N GLU A 47 29.74 -2.41 -57.90
CA GLU A 47 29.38 -1.01 -57.59
C GLU A 47 29.18 -0.78 -56.08
N VAL A 48 28.71 -1.76 -55.31
CA VAL A 48 28.52 -1.58 -53.85
C VAL A 48 29.85 -1.65 -53.11
N GLU A 49 30.76 -2.55 -53.50
CA GLU A 49 32.12 -2.59 -52.94
C GLU A 49 32.97 -1.39 -53.40
N GLU A 50 32.88 -0.96 -54.67
CA GLU A 50 33.55 0.25 -55.17
C GLU A 50 33.00 1.53 -54.55
N ASN A 51 31.70 1.61 -54.23
CA ASN A 51 31.13 2.78 -53.55
C ASN A 51 31.56 2.86 -52.07
N ILE A 52 31.73 1.72 -51.40
CA ILE A 52 32.25 1.67 -50.02
C ILE A 52 33.76 1.99 -50.00
N GLU A 53 34.52 1.46 -50.95
CA GLU A 53 35.95 1.81 -51.12
C GLU A 53 36.15 3.27 -51.55
N GLN A 54 35.29 3.84 -52.41
CA GLN A 54 35.34 5.27 -52.75
C GLN A 54 34.94 6.18 -51.59
N GLU A 55 33.93 5.83 -50.78
CA GLU A 55 33.58 6.61 -49.58
C GLU A 55 34.69 6.55 -48.51
N GLU A 56 35.33 5.38 -48.31
CA GLU A 56 36.49 5.26 -47.40
C GLU A 56 37.72 6.01 -47.94
N GLN A 57 37.93 6.04 -49.26
CA GLN A 57 39.08 6.69 -49.88
C GLN A 57 38.91 8.21 -50.01
N ASP A 58 37.68 8.72 -50.22
CA ASP A 58 37.36 10.15 -50.13
C ASP A 58 37.43 10.69 -48.69
N GLU A 59 37.19 9.85 -47.67
CA GLU A 59 37.46 10.20 -46.26
C GLU A 59 38.96 10.26 -45.93
N LEU A 60 39.80 9.48 -46.63
CA LEU A 60 41.26 9.45 -46.48
C LEU A 60 41.99 10.55 -47.25
N ASP A 61 41.46 11.00 -48.40
CA ASP A 61 42.02 12.06 -49.24
C ASP A 61 41.53 13.48 -48.86
N GLU A 62 40.55 13.61 -47.95
CA GLU A 62 40.20 14.91 -47.37
C GLU A 62 41.35 15.39 -46.46
N PRO A 63 41.91 16.61 -46.66
CA PRO A 63 43.04 17.08 -45.86
C PRO A 63 42.69 17.01 -44.37
N ALA A 64 43.58 16.44 -43.55
CA ALA A 64 43.38 16.20 -42.11
C ALA A 64 42.80 17.42 -41.36
N GLU A 65 43.03 18.63 -41.86
CA GLU A 65 42.42 19.87 -41.40
C GLU A 65 40.90 19.96 -41.62
N LYS A 66 40.36 19.56 -42.79
CA LYS A 66 38.91 19.48 -43.05
C LYS A 66 38.23 18.44 -42.17
N HIS A 67 38.83 17.26 -41.99
CA HIS A 67 38.32 16.23 -41.08
C HIS A 67 38.31 16.73 -39.62
N ARG A 68 39.38 17.41 -39.18
CA ARG A 68 39.46 18.07 -37.87
C ARG A 68 38.42 19.18 -37.70
N ILE A 69 38.13 19.96 -38.75
CA ILE A 69 37.10 21.01 -38.75
C ILE A 69 35.69 20.42 -38.71
N LYS A 70 35.39 19.38 -39.51
CA LYS A 70 34.11 18.65 -39.47
C LYS A 70 33.87 18.04 -38.08
N ARG A 71 34.88 17.39 -37.50
CA ARG A 71 34.83 16.85 -36.12
C ARG A 71 34.61 17.94 -35.07
N LYS A 72 35.32 19.08 -35.16
CA LYS A 72 35.09 20.24 -34.27
C LYS A 72 33.69 20.83 -34.43
N LYS A 73 33.14 20.90 -35.65
CA LYS A 73 31.76 21.36 -35.90
C LYS A 73 30.72 20.37 -35.35
N ARG A 74 30.91 19.05 -35.52
CA ARG A 74 30.07 18.00 -34.92
C ARG A 74 30.11 18.06 -33.39
N CYS A 75 31.28 18.15 -32.76
CA CYS A 75 31.41 18.35 -31.30
C CYS A 75 30.70 19.63 -30.82
N ARG A 76 30.85 20.76 -31.52
CA ARG A 76 30.16 22.00 -31.15
C ARG A 76 28.64 21.88 -31.25
N ARG A 77 28.12 21.20 -32.27
CA ARG A 77 26.69 20.93 -32.42
C ARG A 77 26.18 20.01 -31.30
N ALA A 78 26.91 18.94 -30.98
CA ALA A 78 26.57 18.05 -29.86
C ALA A 78 26.56 18.79 -28.51
N LEU A 79 27.57 19.62 -28.24
CA LEU A 79 27.61 20.46 -27.04
C LEU A 79 26.47 21.48 -26.99
N ALA A 80 26.10 22.08 -28.12
CA ALA A 80 24.95 22.97 -28.21
C ALA A 80 23.63 22.22 -27.95
N SER A 81 23.45 21.02 -28.51
CA SER A 81 22.28 20.18 -28.25
C SER A 81 22.18 19.77 -26.78
N ILE A 82 23.29 19.40 -26.14
CA ILE A 82 23.34 19.10 -24.71
C ILE A 82 23.00 20.35 -23.88
N ALA A 83 23.55 21.52 -24.23
CA ALA A 83 23.23 22.76 -23.54
C ALA A 83 21.75 23.16 -23.68
N ILE A 84 21.15 22.96 -24.86
CA ILE A 84 19.72 23.20 -25.09
C ILE A 84 18.88 22.22 -24.26
N LEU A 85 19.23 20.93 -24.23
CA LEU A 85 18.55 19.93 -23.41
C LEU A 85 18.63 20.27 -21.93
N LEU A 86 19.81 20.65 -21.44
CA LEU A 86 20.00 21.08 -20.04
C LEU A 86 19.19 22.34 -19.72
N ALA A 87 19.20 23.33 -20.61
CA ALA A 87 18.39 24.54 -20.44
C ALA A 87 16.88 24.21 -20.40
N PHE A 88 16.42 23.30 -21.27
CA PHE A 88 15.05 22.81 -21.25
C PHE A 88 14.73 22.09 -19.94
N CYS A 89 15.59 21.18 -19.48
CA CYS A 89 15.40 20.49 -18.20
C CYS A 89 15.37 21.45 -17.01
N ILE A 90 16.19 22.51 -17.00
CA ILE A 90 16.19 23.53 -15.95
C ILE A 90 14.90 24.34 -15.98
N ILE A 91 14.46 24.78 -17.16
CA ILE A 91 13.21 25.53 -17.32
C ILE A 91 12.02 24.66 -16.91
N PHE A 92 11.97 23.42 -17.39
CA PHE A 92 10.93 22.45 -17.05
C PHE A 92 10.92 22.15 -15.54
N GLY A 93 12.09 21.90 -14.93
CA GLY A 93 12.21 21.67 -13.50
C GLY A 93 11.77 22.87 -12.66
N SER A 94 12.12 24.09 -13.10
CA SER A 94 11.69 25.34 -12.44
C SER A 94 10.17 25.53 -12.55
N PHE A 95 9.60 25.25 -13.72
CA PHE A 95 8.17 25.26 -13.94
C PHE A 95 7.47 24.23 -13.04
N ALA A 96 7.90 22.97 -13.09
CA ALA A 96 7.36 21.89 -12.25
C ALA A 96 7.38 22.26 -10.77
N ALA A 97 8.49 22.82 -10.26
CA ALA A 97 8.59 23.25 -8.87
C ALA A 97 7.59 24.37 -8.49
N ILE A 98 7.43 25.38 -9.35
CA ILE A 98 6.48 26.49 -9.11
C ILE A 98 5.04 25.97 -9.11
N PHE A 99 4.68 25.16 -10.09
CA PHE A 99 3.33 24.60 -10.20
C PHE A 99 3.03 23.61 -9.08
N SER A 100 4.00 22.76 -8.68
CA SER A 100 3.83 21.84 -7.54
C SER A 100 3.60 22.62 -6.26
N LYS A 101 4.35 23.71 -6.03
CA LYS A 101 4.14 24.57 -4.87
C LYS A 101 2.74 25.19 -4.88
N LYS A 102 2.29 25.69 -6.03
CA LYS A 102 0.95 26.29 -6.17
C LYS A 102 -0.16 25.27 -5.94
N GLY A 103 -0.05 24.08 -6.55
CA GLY A 103 -1.02 22.99 -6.39
C GLY A 103 -1.10 22.50 -4.94
N THR A 104 0.06 22.29 -4.31
CA THR A 104 0.15 21.92 -2.88
C THR A 104 -0.52 22.97 -2.00
N LEU A 105 -0.24 24.26 -2.23
CA LEU A 105 -0.86 25.33 -1.44
C LEU A 105 -2.38 25.39 -1.64
N SER A 106 -2.84 25.22 -2.88
CA SER A 106 -4.28 25.16 -3.18
C SER A 106 -4.99 24.04 -2.43
N ASN A 107 -4.36 22.86 -2.31
CA ASN A 107 -4.93 21.73 -1.58
C ASN A 107 -4.83 21.89 -0.06
N ILE A 108 -3.80 22.58 0.44
CA ILE A 108 -3.74 23.02 1.86
C ILE A 108 -4.87 24.00 2.16
N GLU A 109 -5.11 24.98 1.30
CA GLU A 109 -6.21 25.95 1.45
C GLU A 109 -7.58 25.26 1.39
N LEU A 110 -7.75 24.29 0.49
CA LEU A 110 -8.96 23.45 0.44
C LEU A 110 -9.12 22.64 1.73
N ALA A 111 -8.08 21.94 2.18
CA ALA A 111 -8.09 21.17 3.42
C ALA A 111 -8.48 22.04 4.63
N ALA A 112 -7.98 23.28 4.69
CA ALA A 112 -8.30 24.25 5.74
C ALA A 112 -9.69 24.91 5.61
N SER A 113 -10.39 24.71 4.49
CA SER A 113 -11.70 25.32 4.24
C SER A 113 -12.89 24.50 4.74
N PHE A 114 -12.67 23.21 5.04
CA PHE A 114 -13.72 22.32 5.51
C PHE A 114 -14.21 22.71 6.90
N LYS A 115 -15.47 22.36 7.19
CA LYS A 115 -16.05 22.53 8.53
C LYS A 115 -15.55 21.44 9.46
N SER A 116 -15.41 21.79 10.73
CA SER A 116 -15.09 20.80 11.76
C SER A 116 -16.13 19.66 11.80
N ALA A 117 -15.63 18.45 12.04
CA ALA A 117 -16.39 17.23 12.32
C ALA A 117 -16.45 16.91 13.83
N ALA A 118 -15.95 17.81 14.70
CA ALA A 118 -15.94 17.61 16.15
C ALA A 118 -17.34 17.29 16.70
N LYS A 119 -17.39 16.35 17.63
CA LYS A 119 -18.59 16.05 18.41
C LYS A 119 -18.84 17.15 19.45
N ASP A 120 -20.10 17.35 19.80
CA ASP A 120 -20.49 18.19 20.95
C ASP A 120 -19.79 17.72 22.24
N TYR A 121 -19.66 16.40 22.38
CA TYR A 121 -18.90 15.73 23.43
C TYR A 121 -17.83 14.84 22.79
N GLN A 122 -16.68 15.43 22.47
CA GLN A 122 -15.52 14.71 21.95
C GLN A 122 -14.77 14.03 23.10
N LEU A 123 -14.54 12.71 22.99
CA LEU A 123 -13.61 12.01 23.87
C LEU A 123 -12.21 12.53 23.61
N LYS A 124 -11.49 12.91 24.67
CA LYS A 124 -10.10 13.38 24.57
C LYS A 124 -9.18 12.25 25.03
N PRO A 125 -8.12 11.95 24.27
CA PRO A 125 -7.16 10.96 24.69
C PRO A 125 -6.27 11.55 25.79
N GLU A 126 -5.86 10.68 26.70
CA GLU A 126 -4.84 10.92 27.71
C GLU A 126 -3.65 10.00 27.44
N ILE A 127 -2.50 10.26 28.07
CA ILE A 127 -1.28 9.46 27.91
C ILE A 127 -1.02 8.72 29.22
N ASP A 128 -0.80 7.40 29.17
CA ASP A 128 -0.46 6.60 30.33
C ASP A 128 1.02 6.74 30.74
N GLU A 129 1.42 6.09 31.83
CA GLU A 129 2.80 6.17 32.36
C GLU A 129 3.85 5.67 31.36
N GLU A 130 3.42 4.92 30.35
CA GLU A 130 4.27 4.30 29.35
C GLU A 130 4.20 4.98 27.98
N GLY A 131 3.53 6.13 27.90
CA GLY A 131 3.47 6.94 26.69
C GLY A 131 2.39 6.49 25.69
N ASN A 132 1.51 5.56 26.06
CA ASN A 132 0.43 5.12 25.19
C ASN A 132 -0.79 6.03 25.35
N TYR A 133 -1.45 6.34 24.25
CA TYR A 133 -2.71 7.07 24.29
C TYR A 133 -3.84 6.16 24.77
N TYR A 134 -4.77 6.72 25.54
CA TYR A 134 -6.00 6.02 25.91
C TYR A 134 -7.21 6.95 25.94
N PHE A 135 -8.38 6.40 25.64
CA PHE A 135 -9.67 7.08 25.71
C PHE A 135 -10.53 6.47 26.83
N THR A 136 -11.09 7.31 27.69
CA THR A 136 -11.97 6.86 28.78
C THR A 136 -13.45 6.99 28.38
N THR A 137 -14.19 5.87 28.31
CA THR A 137 -15.63 5.87 28.01
C THR A 137 -16.36 4.61 28.52
N ASN A 138 -17.62 4.77 28.92
CA ASN A 138 -18.55 3.64 29.15
C ASN A 138 -19.55 3.44 27.99
N GLY A 139 -19.51 4.33 26.99
CA GLY A 139 -20.32 4.27 25.79
C GLY A 139 -19.61 3.50 24.67
N ALA A 140 -20.25 3.42 23.51
CA ALA A 140 -19.59 2.90 22.32
C ALA A 140 -18.44 3.82 21.90
N PHE A 141 -17.36 3.23 21.39
CA PHE A 141 -16.22 3.93 20.81
C PHE A 141 -16.19 3.65 19.30
N LYS A 142 -16.22 4.71 18.48
CA LYS A 142 -16.26 4.58 17.02
C LYS A 142 -14.89 4.87 16.42
N ILE A 143 -14.32 3.89 15.73
CA ILE A 143 -13.15 4.04 14.87
C ILE A 143 -13.62 4.13 13.42
N LEU A 144 -13.05 5.05 12.67
CA LEU A 144 -13.16 5.09 11.21
C LEU A 144 -11.81 4.69 10.62
N GLN A 145 -11.77 3.56 9.92
CA GLN A 145 -10.62 3.18 9.12
C GLN A 145 -10.75 3.79 7.72
N LEU A 146 -9.70 4.49 7.32
CA LEU A 146 -9.48 4.94 5.94
C LEU A 146 -8.17 4.33 5.45
N THR A 147 -7.96 4.24 4.14
CA THR A 147 -6.73 3.70 3.58
C THR A 147 -6.50 4.21 2.18
N ASP A 148 -5.24 4.21 1.73
CA ASP A 148 -4.89 4.42 0.33
C ASP A 148 -5.45 5.74 -0.19
N ILE A 149 -5.17 6.81 0.56
CA ILE A 149 -5.64 8.18 0.27
C ILE A 149 -4.95 8.72 -0.96
N HIS A 150 -3.66 8.39 -1.12
CA HIS A 150 -2.84 8.70 -2.28
C HIS A 150 -2.84 10.18 -2.69
N ILE A 151 -2.54 11.06 -1.74
CA ILE A 151 -2.32 12.48 -2.04
C ILE A 151 -0.93 12.62 -2.68
N GLY A 152 -0.90 13.01 -3.95
CA GLY A 152 0.33 13.17 -4.69
C GLY A 152 1.15 14.38 -4.25
N GLY A 153 0.51 15.49 -3.89
CA GLY A 153 1.21 16.69 -3.41
C GLY A 153 2.12 17.34 -4.47
N GLY A 154 1.76 17.17 -5.75
CA GLY A 154 2.51 17.70 -6.89
C GLY A 154 1.61 18.32 -7.95
N PHE A 155 2.23 18.87 -9.00
CA PHE A 155 1.50 19.64 -10.02
C PHE A 155 0.61 18.79 -10.93
N MET A 156 0.86 17.49 -11.04
CA MET A 156 0.05 16.58 -11.87
C MET A 156 -1.13 15.96 -11.11
N SER A 157 -1.10 15.97 -9.77
CA SER A 157 -2.13 15.35 -8.92
C SER A 157 -3.16 16.34 -8.37
N THR A 158 -2.99 17.65 -8.53
CA THR A 158 -3.73 18.67 -7.77
C THR A 158 -5.25 18.46 -7.75
N GLY A 159 -5.87 18.14 -8.89
CA GLY A 159 -7.32 17.89 -8.95
C GLY A 159 -7.76 16.56 -8.33
N LYS A 160 -6.94 15.51 -8.45
CA LYS A 160 -7.19 14.19 -7.86
C LYS A 160 -7.04 14.24 -6.34
N ASP A 161 -6.02 14.94 -5.86
CA ASP A 161 -5.82 15.25 -4.44
C ASP A 161 -7.05 15.98 -3.88
N ALA A 162 -7.61 16.96 -4.60
CA ALA A 162 -8.83 17.65 -4.17
C ALA A 162 -10.05 16.72 -4.07
N LYS A 163 -10.22 15.78 -5.00
CA LYS A 163 -11.27 14.74 -4.92
C LYS A 163 -11.08 13.85 -3.69
N ALA A 164 -9.85 13.42 -3.41
CA ALA A 164 -9.51 12.62 -2.22
C ALA A 164 -9.83 13.39 -0.92
N LEU A 165 -9.44 14.66 -0.82
CA LEU A 165 -9.75 15.49 0.36
C LEU A 165 -11.25 15.67 0.57
N GLN A 166 -12.01 15.91 -0.51
CA GLN A 166 -13.46 16.02 -0.43
C GLN A 166 -14.10 14.69 0.03
N ALA A 167 -13.63 13.55 -0.47
CA ALA A 167 -14.11 12.23 -0.04
C ALA A 167 -13.86 12.02 1.46
N VAL A 168 -12.62 12.20 1.92
CA VAL A 168 -12.25 12.06 3.34
C VAL A 168 -13.06 13.02 4.21
N ALA A 169 -13.13 14.31 3.85
CA ALA A 169 -13.89 15.29 4.62
C ALA A 169 -15.36 14.93 4.73
N THR A 170 -15.98 14.48 3.63
CA THR A 170 -17.40 14.10 3.61
C THR A 170 -17.66 12.90 4.51
N ILE A 171 -16.82 11.87 4.44
CA ILE A 171 -16.95 10.67 5.28
C ILE A 171 -16.76 11.04 6.75
N VAL A 172 -15.68 11.74 7.12
CA VAL A 172 -15.37 12.09 8.51
C VAL A 172 -16.45 13.01 9.11
N GLN A 173 -16.93 13.99 8.36
CA GLN A 173 -18.01 14.89 8.81
C GLN A 173 -19.35 14.17 9.01
N HIS A 174 -19.62 13.15 8.20
CA HIS A 174 -20.83 12.34 8.33
C HIS A 174 -20.72 11.36 9.51
N GLU A 175 -19.65 10.57 9.55
CA GLU A 175 -19.49 9.49 10.52
C GLU A 175 -19.18 9.99 11.93
N LYS A 176 -18.50 11.14 12.04
CA LYS A 176 -18.04 11.75 13.29
C LYS A 176 -17.42 10.69 14.21
N PRO A 177 -16.27 10.10 13.86
CA PRO A 177 -15.64 9.07 14.69
C PRO A 177 -14.99 9.65 15.95
N ASP A 178 -14.72 8.78 16.93
CA ASP A 178 -13.87 9.12 18.08
C ASP A 178 -12.39 9.12 17.67
N LEU A 179 -12.01 8.22 16.75
CA LEU A 179 -10.67 8.06 16.22
C LEU A 179 -10.72 7.69 14.73
N VAL A 180 -9.90 8.35 13.91
CA VAL A 180 -9.57 7.91 12.56
C VAL A 180 -8.25 7.14 12.58
N ILE A 181 -8.21 5.96 11.96
CA ILE A 181 -6.96 5.22 11.75
C ILE A 181 -6.77 5.08 10.25
N VAL A 182 -5.67 5.62 9.73
CA VAL A 182 -5.31 5.42 8.32
C VAL A 182 -4.40 4.20 8.21
N SER A 183 -4.84 3.16 7.52
CA SER A 183 -4.05 1.93 7.32
C SER A 183 -3.07 2.05 6.14
N GLY A 184 -2.31 3.15 6.11
CA GLY A 184 -1.23 3.40 5.15
C GLY A 184 -1.61 4.18 3.89
N ASP A 185 -0.55 4.57 3.18
CA ASP A 185 -0.54 5.26 1.91
C ASP A 185 -1.38 6.54 1.88
N ILE A 186 -1.02 7.44 2.80
CA ILE A 186 -1.50 8.83 2.77
C ILE A 186 -0.86 9.56 1.59
N ALA A 187 0.45 9.42 1.41
CA ALA A 187 1.20 10.10 0.36
C ALA A 187 1.45 9.19 -0.85
N TYR A 188 1.42 9.77 -2.05
CA TYR A 188 1.75 9.08 -3.31
C TYR A 188 2.70 9.91 -4.19
N PRO A 189 3.98 10.04 -3.81
CA PRO A 189 4.95 10.93 -4.45
C PRO A 189 5.53 10.34 -5.76
N VAL A 190 4.70 9.68 -6.58
CA VAL A 190 5.18 8.99 -7.79
C VAL A 190 5.40 9.99 -8.93
N PRO A 191 6.64 10.20 -9.43
CA PRO A 191 6.96 11.35 -10.28
C PRO A 191 6.17 11.45 -11.58
N PHE A 192 5.83 10.31 -12.20
CA PHE A 192 5.11 10.27 -13.48
C PHE A 192 3.58 10.41 -13.33
N GLN A 193 3.06 10.33 -12.10
CA GLN A 193 1.63 10.53 -11.80
C GLN A 193 1.37 11.81 -10.99
N ALA A 194 2.20 12.09 -9.99
CA ALA A 194 2.07 13.24 -9.10
C ALA A 194 2.94 14.43 -9.54
N GLY A 195 4.03 14.21 -10.27
CA GLY A 195 4.94 15.29 -10.68
C GLY A 195 5.83 15.82 -9.55
N THR A 196 6.11 15.00 -8.54
CA THR A 196 6.92 15.35 -7.36
C THR A 196 7.59 14.10 -6.79
N PHE A 197 8.65 14.30 -6.01
CA PHE A 197 9.28 13.28 -5.14
C PHE A 197 9.08 13.62 -3.65
N ASN A 198 8.30 14.66 -3.36
CA ASN A 198 8.13 15.20 -2.01
C ASN A 198 6.89 14.59 -1.35
N ASN A 199 7.05 13.41 -0.73
CA ASN A 199 6.04 12.73 0.08
C ASN A 199 5.50 13.58 1.24
N LYS A 200 6.33 14.46 1.83
CA LYS A 200 5.89 15.33 2.93
C LYS A 200 4.79 16.32 2.51
N ASN A 201 4.67 16.67 1.23
CA ASN A 201 3.55 17.50 0.76
C ASN A 201 2.21 16.79 0.95
N GLY A 202 2.10 15.53 0.55
CA GLY A 202 0.88 14.73 0.73
C GLY A 202 0.52 14.57 2.20
N ALA A 203 1.52 14.17 3.01
CA ALA A 203 1.39 14.07 4.47
C ALA A 203 0.90 15.39 5.10
N LYS A 204 1.44 16.54 4.69
CA LYS A 204 1.05 17.85 5.19
C LYS A 204 -0.35 18.27 4.78
N ILE A 205 -0.75 18.01 3.54
CA ILE A 205 -2.10 18.29 3.06
C ILE A 205 -3.12 17.48 3.91
N PHE A 206 -2.86 16.19 4.11
CA PHE A 206 -3.73 15.32 4.90
C PHE A 206 -3.81 15.75 6.37
N ALA A 207 -2.65 15.99 7.00
CA ALA A 207 -2.60 16.46 8.39
C ALA A 207 -3.38 17.78 8.56
N THR A 208 -3.23 18.71 7.62
CA THR A 208 -4.01 19.96 7.62
C THR A 208 -5.52 19.69 7.60
N LEU A 209 -5.97 18.74 6.79
CA LEU A 209 -7.38 18.36 6.72
C LEU A 209 -7.85 17.80 8.07
N MET A 210 -7.15 16.81 8.62
CA MET A 210 -7.56 16.17 9.87
C MET A 210 -7.56 17.12 11.07
N GLU A 211 -6.58 18.01 11.14
CA GLU A 211 -6.56 19.08 12.15
C GLU A 211 -7.73 20.05 11.98
N THR A 212 -8.07 20.42 10.73
CA THR A 212 -9.24 21.29 10.44
C THR A 212 -10.56 20.62 10.80
N LEU A 213 -10.65 19.30 10.59
CA LEU A 213 -11.81 18.51 10.97
C LEU A 213 -11.94 18.34 12.49
N HIS A 214 -10.88 18.61 13.26
CA HIS A 214 -10.82 18.42 14.72
C HIS A 214 -11.16 16.98 15.13
N CYS A 215 -10.62 16.00 14.40
CA CYS A 215 -10.84 14.59 14.66
C CYS A 215 -9.52 13.92 15.01
N TYR A 216 -9.47 13.20 16.14
CA TYR A 216 -8.26 12.48 16.54
C TYR A 216 -7.91 11.42 15.49
N TRP A 217 -6.63 11.33 15.15
CA TRP A 217 -6.19 10.44 14.09
C TRP A 217 -4.79 9.89 14.31
N THR A 218 -4.52 8.71 13.76
CA THR A 218 -3.19 8.10 13.65
C THR A 218 -3.07 7.35 12.32
N VAL A 219 -1.89 6.81 12.03
CA VAL A 219 -1.57 6.12 10.77
C VAL A 219 -0.58 4.98 11.00
N SER A 220 -0.82 3.82 10.38
CA SER A 220 0.25 2.87 10.06
C SER A 220 0.85 3.28 8.73
N LEU A 221 2.16 3.44 8.62
CA LEU A 221 2.76 3.86 7.35
C LEU A 221 2.63 2.76 6.28
N GLY A 222 2.40 3.15 5.03
CA GLY A 222 2.39 2.24 3.87
C GLY A 222 3.67 2.33 3.04
N ASN A 223 3.72 1.60 1.92
CA ASN A 223 4.91 1.58 1.05
C ASN A 223 5.07 2.89 0.28
N HIS A 224 3.97 3.51 -0.18
CA HIS A 224 4.03 4.75 -0.95
C HIS A 224 4.33 5.98 -0.08
N ASP A 225 4.05 5.91 1.23
CA ASP A 225 4.40 6.99 2.16
C ASP A 225 5.91 7.30 2.16
N THR A 226 6.76 6.31 1.85
CA THR A 226 8.23 6.41 2.01
C THR A 226 9.00 5.71 0.89
N GLU A 227 8.52 5.84 -0.34
CA GLU A 227 9.21 5.34 -1.54
C GLU A 227 10.69 5.67 -1.53
N ALA A 228 11.56 4.75 -1.97
CA ALA A 228 13.01 4.92 -1.86
C ALA A 228 13.58 6.14 -2.62
N TYR A 229 12.84 6.64 -3.61
CA TYR A 229 13.18 7.86 -4.35
C TYR A 229 12.60 9.15 -3.73
N SER A 230 11.83 9.04 -2.65
CA SER A 230 11.25 10.19 -1.94
C SER A 230 12.30 11.04 -1.25
N TYR A 231 11.98 12.30 -1.03
CA TYR A 231 12.87 13.23 -0.31
C TYR A 231 12.99 12.92 1.19
N TYR A 232 11.95 12.34 1.80
CA TYR A 232 11.91 12.04 3.22
C TYR A 232 11.76 10.53 3.41
N ASP A 233 12.62 9.96 4.25
CA ASP A 233 12.53 8.56 4.63
C ASP A 233 11.43 8.33 5.67
N ARG A 234 11.25 7.06 6.04
CA ARG A 234 10.23 6.61 7.00
C ARG A 234 10.37 7.25 8.38
N LYS A 235 11.60 7.46 8.84
CA LYS A 235 11.86 8.13 10.11
C LYS A 235 11.49 9.62 10.04
N ALA A 236 11.85 10.31 8.97
CA ALA A 236 11.53 11.73 8.80
C ALA A 236 10.01 11.98 8.66
N ILE A 237 9.25 11.05 8.06
CA ILE A 237 7.79 11.09 8.02
C ILE A 237 7.18 10.79 9.40
N SER A 238 7.72 9.82 10.14
CA SER A 238 7.35 9.54 11.54
C SER A 238 7.58 10.75 12.47
N GLU A 239 8.73 11.43 12.34
CA GLU A 239 9.04 12.67 13.06
C GLU A 239 8.08 13.80 12.68
N PHE A 240 7.60 13.84 11.43
CA PHE A 240 6.60 14.81 11.01
C PHE A 240 5.25 14.55 11.70
N TYR A 241 4.73 13.32 11.67
CA TYR A 241 3.43 13.01 12.28
C TYR A 241 3.44 13.11 13.82
N SER A 242 4.59 12.89 14.47
CA SER A 242 4.76 13.08 15.92
C SER A 242 5.00 14.54 16.35
N SER A 243 4.91 15.50 15.42
CA SER A 243 5.11 16.91 15.70
C SER A 243 4.08 17.45 16.69
N PRO A 244 4.50 18.17 17.76
CA PRO A 244 3.58 18.74 18.74
C PRO A 244 2.71 19.89 18.19
N GLU A 245 2.90 20.27 16.91
CA GLU A 245 2.04 21.24 16.22
C GLU A 245 0.67 20.64 15.87
N PHE A 246 0.56 19.32 15.80
CA PHE A 246 -0.69 18.62 15.57
C PHE A 246 -1.38 18.35 16.91
N THR A 247 -2.58 18.90 17.07
CA THR A 247 -3.40 18.74 18.28
C THR A 247 -4.17 17.44 18.26
N TYR A 248 -4.57 16.98 17.07
CA TYR A 248 -5.41 15.80 16.89
C TYR A 248 -4.66 14.59 16.33
N CYS A 249 -3.45 14.76 15.80
CA CYS A 249 -2.58 13.61 15.49
C CYS A 249 -2.05 12.99 16.79
N ILE A 250 -2.41 11.75 17.07
CA ILE A 250 -1.93 10.99 18.23
C ILE A 250 -0.88 9.95 17.85
N TYR A 251 -0.23 10.12 16.70
CA TYR A 251 0.83 9.25 16.23
C TYR A 251 2.02 9.24 17.20
N THR A 252 2.54 8.06 17.49
CA THR A 252 3.79 7.88 18.25
C THR A 252 4.81 7.15 17.39
N PRO A 253 6.10 7.55 17.36
CA PRO A 253 7.13 6.84 16.57
C PRO A 253 7.30 5.36 16.92
N GLY A 254 6.90 4.97 18.13
CA GLY A 254 7.12 3.63 18.68
C GLY A 254 8.48 3.49 19.37
N PRO A 255 8.79 2.31 19.93
CA PRO A 255 10.07 2.06 20.58
C PRO A 255 11.24 2.04 19.59
N GLU A 256 12.41 2.56 19.98
CA GLU A 256 13.60 2.60 19.13
C GLU A 256 14.21 1.22 18.83
N ASP A 257 13.92 0.21 19.65
CA ASP A 257 14.43 -1.16 19.54
C ASP A 257 13.48 -2.13 18.80
N VAL A 258 12.39 -1.59 18.25
CA VAL A 258 11.39 -2.32 17.47
C VAL A 258 11.42 -1.82 16.04
N ASP A 259 11.56 -2.73 15.08
CA ASP A 259 11.73 -2.38 13.67
C ASP A 259 10.50 -1.63 13.12
N GLY A 260 10.73 -0.71 12.19
CA GLY A 260 9.69 0.14 11.61
C GLY A 260 9.46 1.44 12.39
N GLN A 261 8.36 2.13 12.08
CA GLN A 261 7.94 3.39 12.67
C GLN A 261 6.43 3.39 12.88
N GLY A 262 5.95 3.93 13.99
CA GLY A 262 4.52 4.00 14.28
C GLY A 262 3.96 2.76 14.97
N ASN A 263 4.84 1.84 15.44
CA ASN A 263 4.42 0.72 16.27
C ASN A 263 3.84 1.27 17.58
N GLN A 264 2.52 1.24 17.72
CA GLN A 264 1.78 2.00 18.73
C GLN A 264 0.67 1.16 19.37
N ILE A 265 0.45 1.37 20.67
CA ILE A 265 -0.75 0.91 21.38
C ILE A 265 -1.64 2.11 21.69
N ILE A 266 -2.94 1.96 21.42
CA ILE A 266 -3.99 2.85 21.92
C ILE A 266 -4.97 2.02 22.73
N LYS A 267 -5.37 2.50 23.91
CA LYS A 267 -6.31 1.77 24.79
C LYS A 267 -7.68 2.44 24.81
N VAL A 268 -8.75 1.67 24.80
CA VAL A 268 -10.08 2.13 25.23
C VAL A 268 -10.31 1.61 26.63
N VAL A 269 -10.60 2.51 27.57
CA VAL A 269 -10.68 2.21 29.00
C VAL A 269 -12.05 2.66 29.51
N ASN A 270 -12.69 1.86 30.36
CA ASN A 270 -13.94 2.25 30.99
C ASN A 270 -13.71 3.14 32.23
N THR A 271 -14.77 3.74 32.80
CA THR A 271 -14.59 4.62 33.97
C THR A 271 -14.15 3.90 35.25
N ALA A 272 -14.15 2.56 35.26
CA ALA A 272 -13.58 1.76 36.34
C ALA A 272 -12.07 1.54 36.15
N GLY A 273 -11.49 2.00 35.04
CA GLY A 273 -10.08 1.84 34.70
C GLY A 273 -9.74 0.47 34.10
N LEU A 274 -10.73 -0.30 33.63
CA LEU A 274 -10.50 -1.53 32.88
C LEU A 274 -10.37 -1.22 31.39
N ILE A 275 -9.34 -1.78 30.77
CA ILE A 275 -9.13 -1.78 29.33
C ILE A 275 -10.20 -2.67 28.69
N VAL A 276 -11.07 -2.07 27.88
CA VAL A 276 -12.11 -2.80 27.14
C VAL A 276 -11.61 -3.25 25.77
N GLN A 277 -10.69 -2.49 25.17
CA GLN A 277 -10.13 -2.77 23.86
C GLN A 277 -8.70 -2.24 23.76
N GLY A 278 -7.78 -3.08 23.29
CA GLY A 278 -6.49 -2.65 22.77
C GLY A 278 -6.57 -2.38 21.27
N ILE A 279 -5.91 -1.34 20.80
CA ILE A 279 -5.76 -1.02 19.39
C ILE A 279 -4.26 -1.04 19.12
N VAL A 280 -3.83 -1.95 18.26
CA VAL A 280 -2.43 -2.15 17.89
C VAL A 280 -2.24 -1.58 16.48
N ILE A 281 -1.27 -0.70 16.32
CA ILE A 281 -0.81 -0.21 15.03
C ILE A 281 0.58 -0.79 14.81
N LEU A 282 0.80 -1.45 13.69
CA LEU A 282 2.10 -2.02 13.30
C LEU A 282 2.56 -1.45 11.96
N ASP A 283 3.86 -1.23 11.87
CA ASP A 283 4.51 -0.95 10.61
C ASP A 283 4.74 -2.25 9.84
N SER A 284 4.07 -2.44 8.71
CA SER A 284 4.31 -3.58 7.81
C SER A 284 5.45 -3.32 6.81
N HIS A 285 6.21 -2.23 7.00
CA HIS A 285 7.32 -1.79 6.16
C HIS A 285 6.87 -1.42 4.74
N SER A 286 7.74 -1.68 3.75
CA SER A 286 7.56 -1.29 2.36
C SER A 286 8.01 -2.45 1.45
N TYR A 287 9.13 -2.29 0.76
CA TYR A 287 9.66 -3.30 -0.16
C TYR A 287 10.87 -4.00 0.45
N THR A 288 11.12 -5.24 0.01
CA THR A 288 12.31 -6.01 0.39
C THR A 288 13.60 -5.37 -0.14
N ASP A 289 14.74 -5.68 0.48
CA ASP A 289 16.08 -5.23 0.04
C ASP A 289 16.39 -5.56 -1.45
N GLY A 290 15.78 -6.63 -1.98
CA GLY A 290 15.94 -7.05 -3.38
C GLY A 290 15.06 -6.29 -4.39
N ASP A 291 14.20 -5.39 -3.92
CA ASP A 291 13.24 -4.64 -4.73
C ASP A 291 12.95 -3.24 -4.14
N ILE A 292 13.99 -2.53 -3.69
CA ILE A 292 13.88 -1.22 -3.04
C ILE A 292 13.07 -0.18 -3.85
N LEU A 293 13.00 -0.34 -5.18
CA LEU A 293 12.20 0.54 -6.07
C LEU A 293 10.77 0.04 -6.33
N GLY A 294 10.36 -1.08 -5.74
CA GLY A 294 9.02 -1.67 -5.86
C GLY A 294 8.64 -2.17 -7.26
N ILE A 295 9.61 -2.39 -8.15
CA ILE A 295 9.35 -2.72 -9.56
C ILE A 295 8.83 -4.15 -9.72
N GLN A 296 9.20 -5.04 -8.80
CA GLN A 296 8.79 -6.45 -8.79
C GLN A 296 7.64 -6.73 -7.82
N TRP A 297 7.12 -5.71 -7.13
CA TRP A 297 6.08 -5.82 -6.11
C TRP A 297 6.44 -6.82 -5.00
N LYS A 298 7.70 -6.77 -4.56
CA LYS A 298 8.21 -7.64 -3.50
C LYS A 298 8.15 -6.93 -2.16
N TYR A 299 7.07 -7.17 -1.44
CA TYR A 299 6.80 -6.55 -0.16
C TYR A 299 7.47 -7.27 1.00
N ASP A 300 7.88 -6.47 1.99
CA ASP A 300 8.46 -6.98 3.22
C ASP A 300 7.35 -7.42 4.20
N ASN A 301 7.76 -8.07 5.29
CA ASN A 301 6.88 -8.58 6.33
C ASN A 301 7.07 -7.81 7.64
N VAL A 302 6.17 -8.02 8.59
CA VAL A 302 6.43 -7.68 9.99
C VAL A 302 7.60 -8.50 10.52
N HIS A 303 8.50 -7.87 11.28
CA HIS A 303 9.72 -8.50 11.75
C HIS A 303 9.53 -9.21 13.09
N LYS A 304 10.45 -10.14 13.38
CA LYS A 304 10.43 -10.94 14.62
C LYS A 304 10.41 -10.09 15.91
N ASN A 305 11.15 -8.98 15.96
CA ASN A 305 11.12 -8.10 17.14
C ASN A 305 9.79 -7.35 17.27
N GLN A 306 9.12 -7.00 16.17
CA GLN A 306 7.76 -6.46 16.19
C GLN A 306 6.76 -7.48 16.72
N VAL A 307 6.85 -8.75 16.30
CA VAL A 307 5.99 -9.84 16.82
C VAL A 307 6.22 -10.05 18.32
N GLN A 308 7.48 -10.00 18.78
CA GLN A 308 7.82 -10.09 20.21
C GLN A 308 7.28 -8.89 20.99
N TRP A 309 7.44 -7.69 20.46
CA TRP A 309 6.89 -6.47 21.07
C TRP A 309 5.38 -6.54 21.17
N TYR A 310 4.69 -6.96 20.11
CA TYR A 310 3.24 -7.19 20.12
C TYR A 310 2.83 -8.18 21.22
N GLU A 311 3.49 -9.34 21.33
CA GLU A 311 3.21 -10.31 22.40
C GLU A 311 3.36 -9.69 23.79
N GLN A 312 4.41 -8.91 24.01
CA GLN A 312 4.65 -8.22 25.28
C GLN A 312 3.56 -7.20 25.60
N GLN A 313 3.12 -6.39 24.63
CA GLN A 313 2.06 -5.40 24.84
C GLN A 313 0.72 -6.05 25.18
N ILE A 314 0.37 -7.15 24.51
CA ILE A 314 -0.88 -7.88 24.78
C ILE A 314 -0.87 -8.50 26.19
N GLU A 315 0.20 -9.19 26.58
CA GLU A 315 0.30 -9.78 27.93
C GLU A 315 0.38 -8.69 29.01
N LYS A 316 0.95 -7.52 28.70
CA LYS A 316 0.95 -6.37 29.59
C LYS A 316 -0.45 -5.82 29.82
N MET A 317 -1.21 -5.51 28.77
CA MET A 317 -2.60 -5.03 28.90
C MET A 317 -3.47 -6.03 29.67
N LYS A 318 -3.28 -7.32 29.41
CA LYS A 318 -3.96 -8.40 30.16
C LYS A 318 -3.60 -8.35 31.66
N SER A 319 -2.33 -8.18 31.98
CA SER A 319 -1.85 -8.10 33.36
C SER A 319 -2.38 -6.85 34.07
N GLU A 320 -2.39 -5.69 33.40
CA GLU A 320 -2.99 -4.44 33.90
C GLU A 320 -4.47 -4.65 34.27
N ASN A 321 -5.25 -5.26 33.37
CA ASN A 321 -6.66 -5.55 33.63
C ASN A 321 -6.87 -6.51 34.79
N VAL A 322 -6.13 -7.62 34.84
CA VAL A 322 -6.22 -8.60 35.93
C VAL A 322 -5.91 -7.95 37.27
N MET A 323 -4.86 -7.12 37.34
CA MET A 323 -4.51 -6.37 38.55
C MET A 323 -5.60 -5.38 38.94
N LYS A 324 -6.21 -4.70 37.97
CA LYS A 324 -7.28 -3.74 38.21
C LYS A 324 -8.55 -4.43 38.74
N LEU A 325 -8.91 -5.60 38.22
CA LEU A 325 -10.06 -6.38 38.68
C LEU A 325 -9.97 -6.73 40.18
N TYR A 326 -8.78 -7.05 40.71
CA TYR A 326 -8.60 -7.30 42.16
C TYR A 326 -8.88 -6.07 43.05
N SER A 327 -8.91 -4.86 42.48
CA SER A 327 -9.09 -3.60 43.20
C SER A 327 -10.50 -3.01 43.10
N ILE A 328 -11.38 -3.59 42.27
CA ILE A 328 -12.75 -3.10 42.05
C ILE A 328 -13.71 -3.86 42.97
N ASP A 329 -14.63 -3.13 43.62
CA ASP A 329 -15.70 -3.73 44.43
C ASP A 329 -16.70 -4.49 43.53
N ASP A 330 -16.95 -5.75 43.88
CA ASP A 330 -17.51 -6.86 43.07
C ASP A 330 -18.94 -6.59 42.53
N GLN A 331 -19.58 -5.50 42.95
CA GLN A 331 -20.98 -5.21 42.69
C GLN A 331 -21.30 -4.73 41.25
N TYR A 332 -20.30 -4.29 40.47
CA TYR A 332 -20.53 -3.62 39.19
C TYR A 332 -20.45 -4.51 37.93
N PHE A 333 -19.80 -5.68 37.97
CA PHE A 333 -19.63 -6.52 36.77
C PHE A 333 -19.75 -8.01 37.09
N LYS A 334 -20.91 -8.62 36.79
CA LYS A 334 -21.14 -10.06 36.95
C LYS A 334 -20.28 -10.94 36.00
N ASP A 335 -19.67 -10.35 34.96
CA ASP A 335 -18.86 -11.05 33.95
C ASP A 335 -17.39 -10.60 33.96
N HIS A 336 -16.69 -10.79 35.08
CA HIS A 336 -15.24 -10.57 35.21
C HIS A 336 -14.43 -11.27 34.10
N LYS A 337 -14.93 -12.40 33.59
CA LYS A 337 -14.25 -13.19 32.53
C LYS A 337 -14.08 -12.43 31.21
N ALA A 338 -14.96 -11.47 30.90
CA ALA A 338 -14.86 -10.68 29.67
C ALA A 338 -13.60 -9.79 29.66
N PHE A 339 -13.05 -9.46 30.83
CA PHE A 339 -11.89 -8.57 30.97
C PHE A 339 -10.58 -9.30 31.28
N ASN A 340 -10.62 -10.63 31.48
CA ASN A 340 -9.44 -11.45 31.74
C ASN A 340 -8.51 -11.59 30.54
N THR A 341 -9.07 -11.49 29.33
CA THR A 341 -8.32 -11.36 28.08
C THR A 341 -8.82 -10.08 27.44
N VAL A 342 -7.97 -9.05 27.40
CA VAL A 342 -8.29 -7.80 26.70
C VAL A 342 -8.46 -8.14 25.22
N ASN A 343 -9.58 -7.77 24.60
CA ASN A 343 -9.72 -7.87 23.15
C ASN A 343 -8.81 -6.84 22.49
N SER A 344 -8.23 -7.17 21.34
CA SER A 344 -7.48 -6.21 20.53
C SER A 344 -7.91 -6.19 19.06
N LEU A 345 -7.68 -5.05 18.40
CA LEU A 345 -7.75 -4.87 16.96
C LEU A 345 -6.35 -4.51 16.47
N LEU A 346 -5.95 -4.99 15.30
CA LEU A 346 -4.65 -4.72 14.72
C LEU A 346 -4.79 -4.01 13.38
N PHE A 347 -4.02 -2.94 13.16
CA PHE A 347 -3.99 -2.16 11.93
C PHE A 347 -2.57 -2.15 11.37
N LEU A 348 -2.45 -2.44 10.08
CA LEU A 348 -1.21 -2.40 9.31
C LEU A 348 -1.56 -2.05 7.85
N HIS A 349 -0.56 -1.87 6.98
CA HIS A 349 -0.82 -1.53 5.58
C HIS A 349 -0.81 -2.76 4.66
N ILE A 350 0.33 -3.45 4.55
CA ILE A 350 0.51 -4.62 3.67
C ILE A 350 -0.16 -5.85 4.30
N PRO A 351 -1.06 -6.53 3.60
CA PRO A 351 -1.83 -7.65 4.13
C PRO A 351 -0.93 -8.80 4.57
N LEU A 352 -1.37 -9.54 5.59
CA LEU A 352 -0.74 -10.79 5.99
C LEU A 352 -1.00 -11.89 4.95
N VAL A 353 -0.13 -12.90 4.87
CA VAL A 353 -0.30 -14.03 3.95
C VAL A 353 -1.62 -14.78 4.20
N GLU A 354 -2.14 -14.75 5.42
CA GLU A 354 -3.37 -15.44 5.79
C GLU A 354 -4.62 -14.86 5.14
N TYR A 355 -4.58 -13.61 4.65
CA TYR A 355 -5.64 -13.10 3.79
C TYR A 355 -5.76 -13.93 2.52
N LYS A 356 -4.62 -14.26 1.91
CA LYS A 356 -4.56 -15.11 0.72
C LYS A 356 -4.92 -16.55 1.06
N ASP A 357 -4.42 -17.10 2.16
CA ASP A 357 -4.74 -18.49 2.54
C ASP A 357 -6.23 -18.67 2.80
N ALA A 358 -6.86 -17.76 3.56
CA ALA A 358 -8.29 -17.78 3.81
C ALA A 358 -9.11 -17.63 2.53
N TRP A 359 -8.73 -16.67 1.66
CA TRP A 359 -9.42 -16.45 0.39
C TRP A 359 -9.31 -17.67 -0.54
N MET A 360 -8.12 -18.25 -0.65
CA MET A 360 -7.89 -19.42 -1.49
C MET A 360 -8.60 -20.66 -0.95
N GLU A 361 -8.64 -20.87 0.36
CA GLU A 361 -9.41 -21.95 0.96
C GLU A 361 -10.92 -21.80 0.68
N PHE A 362 -11.48 -20.60 0.85
CA PHE A 362 -12.88 -20.30 0.51
C PHE A 362 -13.17 -20.54 -0.98
N ALA A 363 -12.32 -20.02 -1.87
CA ALA A 363 -12.49 -20.15 -3.32
C ALA A 363 -12.36 -21.62 -3.77
N ASN A 364 -11.36 -22.35 -3.26
CA ASN A 364 -11.13 -23.76 -3.58
C ASN A 364 -12.25 -24.67 -3.04
N ASN A 365 -12.95 -24.26 -1.98
CA ASN A 365 -14.16 -24.93 -1.49
C ASN A 365 -15.45 -24.52 -2.26
N GLY A 366 -15.30 -23.89 -3.42
CA GLY A 366 -16.42 -23.46 -4.26
C GLY A 366 -17.21 -22.32 -3.64
N TYR A 367 -16.53 -21.36 -3.00
CA TYR A 367 -17.10 -20.20 -2.32
C TYR A 367 -18.10 -20.57 -1.23
N LYS A 368 -17.74 -21.57 -0.43
CA LYS A 368 -18.51 -22.00 0.74
C LYS A 368 -17.60 -21.99 1.96
N ASP A 369 -18.18 -21.60 3.09
CA ASP A 369 -17.52 -21.64 4.38
C ASP A 369 -16.96 -23.04 4.67
N THR A 370 -15.83 -23.05 5.36
CA THR A 370 -15.18 -24.25 5.91
C THR A 370 -15.23 -24.21 7.45
N GLU A 371 -14.53 -25.13 8.10
CA GLU A 371 -14.34 -25.07 9.56
C GLU A 371 -13.48 -23.85 9.96
N ASP A 372 -12.44 -23.56 9.16
CA ASP A 372 -11.46 -22.52 9.44
C ASP A 372 -11.83 -21.16 8.82
N VAL A 373 -12.63 -21.15 7.75
CA VAL A 373 -12.93 -19.94 6.97
C VAL A 373 -14.42 -19.66 6.90
N LYS A 374 -14.81 -18.41 7.19
CA LYS A 374 -16.17 -17.91 6.94
C LYS A 374 -16.12 -16.60 6.19
N TYR A 375 -16.72 -16.57 5.01
CA TYR A 375 -16.85 -15.34 4.25
C TYR A 375 -17.90 -14.43 4.89
N ILE A 376 -17.59 -13.14 5.02
CA ILE A 376 -18.49 -12.16 5.64
C ILE A 376 -19.05 -11.22 4.59
N GLU A 377 -18.20 -10.42 3.95
CA GLU A 377 -18.61 -9.43 2.95
C GLU A 377 -17.44 -8.96 2.05
N GLY A 378 -17.73 -8.09 1.09
CA GLY A 378 -16.75 -7.46 0.19
C GLY A 378 -16.21 -8.37 -0.91
N ILE A 379 -15.26 -7.89 -1.70
CA ILE A 379 -14.70 -8.52 -2.91
C ILE A 379 -13.18 -8.45 -2.99
N ILE A 380 -12.58 -9.40 -3.69
CA ILE A 380 -11.22 -9.29 -4.21
C ILE A 380 -11.34 -8.77 -5.65
N GLY A 381 -11.18 -7.46 -5.82
CA GLY A 381 -11.32 -6.78 -7.10
C GLY A 381 -10.02 -6.71 -7.90
N GLU A 382 -8.86 -7.02 -7.30
CA GLU A 382 -7.59 -7.04 -8.01
C GLU A 382 -7.57 -8.08 -9.14
N THR A 383 -6.88 -7.73 -10.22
CA THR A 383 -6.78 -8.61 -11.41
C THR A 383 -6.15 -9.95 -11.01
N GLY A 384 -6.75 -11.06 -11.45
CA GLY A 384 -6.28 -12.40 -11.08
C GLY A 384 -6.62 -12.81 -9.65
N ARG A 385 -7.43 -12.02 -8.94
CA ARG A 385 -7.78 -12.20 -7.52
C ARG A 385 -6.55 -12.17 -6.61
N MET A 386 -5.63 -11.27 -6.92
CA MET A 386 -4.36 -11.16 -6.23
C MET A 386 -4.54 -10.53 -4.85
N ILE A 387 -3.72 -11.00 -3.92
CA ILE A 387 -3.49 -10.41 -2.60
C ILE A 387 -1.99 -10.22 -2.49
N TYR A 388 -1.53 -8.97 -2.43
CA TYR A 388 -0.11 -8.64 -2.43
C TYR A 388 0.45 -8.58 -1.00
N HIS A 389 0.63 -9.76 -0.41
CA HIS A 389 1.20 -9.93 0.93
C HIS A 389 2.73 -9.88 0.95
N GLY A 390 3.31 -9.73 2.14
CA GLY A 390 4.76 -9.84 2.37
C GLY A 390 5.31 -11.20 1.92
N MET A 391 6.48 -11.21 1.29
CA MET A 391 7.01 -12.42 0.63
C MET A 391 7.75 -13.40 1.55
N HIS A 392 8.13 -12.98 2.74
CA HIS A 392 8.85 -13.77 3.71
C HIS A 392 7.89 -14.44 4.70
N GLU A 393 8.40 -15.42 5.44
CA GLU A 393 7.67 -16.02 6.56
C GLU A 393 7.79 -15.10 7.79
N ASP A 394 6.68 -14.90 8.49
CA ASP A 394 6.63 -14.31 9.82
C ASP A 394 5.66 -15.10 10.72
N ASP A 395 5.69 -14.84 12.03
CA ASP A 395 4.91 -15.60 13.03
C ASP A 395 3.77 -14.75 13.63
N LEU A 396 3.37 -13.63 13.01
CA LEU A 396 2.41 -12.71 13.62
C LEU A 396 1.04 -13.35 13.80
N PHE A 397 0.52 -14.04 12.79
CA PHE A 397 -0.81 -14.63 12.86
C PHE A 397 -0.88 -15.81 13.83
N GLU A 398 0.14 -16.67 13.85
CA GLU A 398 0.31 -17.74 14.85
C GLU A 398 0.32 -17.15 16.26
N LYS A 399 0.99 -16.00 16.43
CA LYS A 399 1.02 -15.30 17.71
C LYS A 399 -0.35 -14.75 18.08
N ILE A 400 -1.08 -14.16 17.13
CA ILE A 400 -2.47 -13.72 17.29
C ILE A 400 -3.35 -14.87 17.78
N LEU A 401 -3.31 -16.02 17.11
CA LEU A 401 -4.10 -17.22 17.47
C LEU A 401 -3.74 -17.74 18.87
N LYS A 402 -2.44 -17.76 19.21
CA LYS A 402 -1.95 -18.21 20.51
C LYS A 402 -2.46 -17.32 21.65
N LEU A 403 -2.40 -15.99 21.49
CA LEU A 403 -2.76 -15.03 22.53
C LEU A 403 -4.27 -14.85 22.67
N LYS A 404 -5.05 -15.14 21.61
CA LYS A 404 -6.52 -15.05 21.59
C LYS A 404 -7.07 -13.66 21.95
N SER A 405 -6.23 -12.63 21.87
CA SER A 405 -6.58 -11.24 22.19
C SER A 405 -7.08 -10.52 20.94
N THR A 406 -6.29 -10.53 19.85
CA THR A 406 -6.66 -9.88 18.58
C THR A 406 -7.83 -10.60 17.91
N LYS A 407 -8.89 -9.83 17.62
CA LYS A 407 -10.14 -10.34 17.02
C LYS A 407 -10.32 -9.96 15.56
N ALA A 408 -9.66 -8.88 15.14
CA ALA A 408 -9.63 -8.48 13.75
C ALA A 408 -8.28 -7.84 13.39
N VAL A 409 -7.85 -8.05 12.15
CA VAL A 409 -6.72 -7.39 11.51
C VAL A 409 -7.26 -6.57 10.35
N PHE A 410 -6.82 -5.33 10.23
CA PHE A 410 -7.25 -4.38 9.21
C PHE A 410 -6.05 -3.97 8.35
N CYS A 411 -6.26 -3.96 7.02
CA CYS A 411 -5.25 -3.59 6.03
C CYS A 411 -5.81 -2.72 4.90
N GLY A 412 -4.93 -2.23 4.03
CA GLY A 412 -5.23 -1.53 2.78
C GLY A 412 -4.45 -2.14 1.62
N HIS A 413 -3.66 -1.33 0.92
CA HIS A 413 -2.63 -1.74 -0.05
C HIS A 413 -3.15 -2.24 -1.41
N ASP A 414 -4.10 -3.15 -1.42
CA ASP A 414 -4.72 -3.67 -2.64
C ASP A 414 -6.00 -2.87 -2.93
N HIS A 415 -5.94 -1.89 -3.82
CA HIS A 415 -6.92 -0.80 -3.84
C HIS A 415 -8.33 -1.27 -4.21
N PHE A 416 -8.46 -2.35 -4.97
CA PHE A 416 -9.75 -2.92 -5.36
C PHE A 416 -10.24 -4.04 -4.43
N ASN A 417 -9.43 -4.45 -3.45
CA ASN A 417 -9.82 -5.44 -2.46
C ASN A 417 -10.53 -4.76 -1.29
N ASN A 418 -11.68 -5.30 -0.90
CA ASN A 418 -12.44 -4.82 0.26
C ASN A 418 -13.10 -5.98 1.02
N ILE A 419 -12.61 -7.22 0.90
CA ILE A 419 -13.16 -8.37 1.62
C ILE A 419 -13.08 -8.21 3.14
N THR A 420 -14.03 -8.82 3.83
CA THR A 420 -13.87 -9.29 5.20
C THR A 420 -14.10 -10.80 5.22
N ILE A 421 -13.13 -11.53 5.75
CA ILE A 421 -13.18 -12.98 5.87
C ILE A 421 -12.70 -13.40 7.25
N ASN A 422 -13.47 -14.22 7.96
CA ASN A 422 -13.04 -14.77 9.23
C ASN A 422 -12.14 -15.97 8.96
N TYR A 423 -10.91 -15.93 9.47
CA TYR A 423 -9.98 -17.04 9.42
C TYR A 423 -9.59 -17.48 10.83
N LYS A 424 -9.93 -18.72 11.19
CA LYS A 424 -9.63 -19.35 12.49
C LYS A 424 -10.06 -18.50 13.69
N GLY A 425 -11.18 -17.78 13.54
CA GLY A 425 -11.75 -16.94 14.59
C GLY A 425 -11.22 -15.49 14.65
N VAL A 426 -10.48 -15.05 13.63
CA VAL A 426 -9.99 -13.67 13.48
C VAL A 426 -10.53 -13.09 12.18
N ASP A 427 -11.13 -11.91 12.23
CA ASP A 427 -11.61 -11.21 11.04
C ASP A 427 -10.44 -10.53 10.31
N LEU A 428 -10.19 -10.93 9.07
CA LEU A 428 -9.21 -10.31 8.17
C LEU A 428 -9.97 -9.37 7.25
N SER A 429 -9.76 -8.05 7.39
CA SER A 429 -10.59 -7.02 6.75
C SER A 429 -9.77 -6.00 5.98
N TYR A 430 -9.92 -5.98 4.66
CA TYR A 430 -9.46 -4.84 3.84
C TYR A 430 -10.34 -3.62 4.07
N GLY A 431 -9.74 -2.43 4.09
CA GLY A 431 -10.46 -1.17 4.00
C GLY A 431 -10.98 -0.92 2.58
N TYR A 432 -11.98 -0.04 2.44
CA TYR A 432 -12.20 0.62 1.15
C TYR A 432 -11.08 1.64 0.93
N SER A 433 -10.41 1.60 -0.22
CA SER A 433 -9.45 2.63 -0.60
C SER A 433 -10.14 3.97 -0.82
N ILE A 434 -9.40 5.08 -0.76
CA ILE A 434 -9.91 6.39 -1.21
C ILE A 434 -9.45 6.72 -2.64
N ASP A 435 -8.35 6.11 -3.06
CA ASP A 435 -7.54 6.38 -4.24
C ASP A 435 -8.25 7.01 -5.46
N TYR A 436 -7.68 8.11 -5.95
CA TYR A 436 -8.01 8.76 -7.22
C TYR A 436 -6.80 8.88 -8.16
N LEU A 437 -5.62 8.40 -7.77
CA LEU A 437 -4.35 8.75 -8.39
C LEU A 437 -3.50 7.56 -8.77
N ALA A 438 -3.34 6.59 -7.88
CA ALA A 438 -2.27 5.62 -7.96
C ALA A 438 -2.49 4.57 -9.04
N TYR A 439 -3.74 4.16 -9.30
CA TYR A 439 -4.04 3.28 -10.43
C TYR A 439 -4.53 4.06 -11.66
N PRO A 440 -4.07 3.72 -12.88
CA PRO A 440 -4.55 4.37 -14.10
C PRO A 440 -6.08 4.24 -14.26
N GLY A 441 -6.79 5.36 -14.32
CA GLY A 441 -8.24 5.39 -14.52
C GLY A 441 -9.09 5.25 -13.25
N ILE A 442 -8.47 4.94 -12.10
CA ILE A 442 -9.18 4.70 -10.83
C ILE A 442 -10.00 5.91 -10.35
N ASP A 443 -9.65 7.13 -10.78
CA ASP A 443 -10.43 8.33 -10.49
C ASP A 443 -11.87 8.31 -11.02
N LYS A 444 -12.18 7.40 -11.93
CA LYS A 444 -13.50 7.18 -12.52
C LYS A 444 -14.18 5.92 -12.00
N GLU A 445 -13.51 5.19 -11.11
CA GLU A 445 -13.99 3.93 -10.53
C GLU A 445 -14.49 4.17 -9.12
N GLY A 446 -15.65 3.62 -8.77
CA GLY A 446 -16.35 3.96 -7.53
C GLY A 446 -16.46 2.83 -6.52
N SER A 447 -16.41 1.57 -6.93
CA SER A 447 -16.81 0.44 -6.06
C SER A 447 -15.86 0.15 -4.93
N GLN A 448 -14.59 0.50 -5.11
CA GLN A 448 -13.54 0.40 -4.13
C GLN A 448 -13.48 1.59 -3.16
N ARG A 449 -14.26 2.65 -3.43
CA ARG A 449 -14.11 3.91 -2.71
C ARG A 449 -15.07 4.04 -1.53
N GLY A 450 -14.57 4.30 -0.34
CA GLY A 450 -15.43 4.35 0.85
C GLY A 450 -14.69 4.38 2.17
N ALA A 451 -15.32 3.82 3.20
CA ALA A 451 -14.70 3.67 4.51
C ALA A 451 -15.23 2.47 5.28
N THR A 452 -14.46 2.05 6.28
CA THR A 452 -14.83 1.01 7.23
C THR A 452 -15.07 1.64 8.61
N VAL A 453 -16.28 1.50 9.13
CA VAL A 453 -16.67 1.96 10.47
C VAL A 453 -16.60 0.77 11.42
N ILE A 454 -15.87 0.95 12.52
CA ILE A 454 -15.71 -0.06 13.57
C ILE A 454 -16.29 0.52 14.85
N GLU A 455 -17.30 -0.14 15.40
CA GLU A 455 -17.91 0.24 16.67
C GLU A 455 -17.53 -0.75 17.75
N ILE A 456 -16.97 -0.27 18.85
CA ILE A 456 -16.59 -1.07 20.02
C ILE A 456 -17.60 -0.78 21.13
N ASP A 457 -18.21 -1.83 21.67
CA ASP A 457 -19.13 -1.69 22.80
C ASP A 457 -18.38 -1.61 24.15
N LYS A 458 -19.14 -1.39 25.22
CA LYS A 458 -18.61 -1.26 26.59
C LYS A 458 -17.93 -2.52 27.15
N PHE A 459 -18.01 -3.66 26.45
CA PHE A 459 -17.40 -4.93 26.82
C PHE A 459 -16.25 -5.32 25.87
N GLY A 460 -15.93 -4.49 24.88
CA GLY A 460 -14.89 -4.78 23.89
C GLY A 460 -15.36 -5.71 22.77
N ALA A 461 -16.66 -5.95 22.61
CA ALA A 461 -17.16 -6.55 21.38
C ALA A 461 -17.16 -5.49 20.28
N HIS A 462 -16.83 -5.88 19.06
CA HIS A 462 -16.76 -4.95 17.93
C HIS A 462 -17.67 -5.39 16.78
N THR A 463 -18.10 -4.43 15.99
CA THR A 463 -18.78 -4.65 14.71
C THR A 463 -18.03 -3.90 13.62
N ILE A 464 -17.92 -4.52 12.44
CA ILE A 464 -17.34 -3.93 11.23
C ILE A 464 -18.49 -3.59 10.29
N SER A 465 -18.50 -2.38 9.73
CA SER A 465 -19.48 -1.96 8.73
C SER A 465 -18.79 -1.17 7.63
N LYS A 466 -18.90 -1.64 6.39
CA LYS A 466 -18.26 -1.01 5.25
C LYS A 466 -19.27 -0.21 4.43
N TYR A 467 -18.90 1.01 4.08
CA TYR A 467 -19.79 1.93 3.36
C TYR A 467 -19.07 2.52 2.15
N ASN A 468 -19.59 2.19 0.96
CA ASN A 468 -19.16 2.82 -0.28
C ASN A 468 -19.54 4.30 -0.30
N LEU A 469 -18.64 5.16 -0.79
CA LEU A 469 -18.79 6.61 -0.87
C LEU A 469 -20.01 7.04 -1.68
N TYR A 470 -20.36 6.27 -2.70
CA TYR A 470 -21.43 6.55 -3.68
C TYR A 470 -22.75 5.84 -3.36
N SER A 471 -22.86 5.19 -2.20
CA SER A 471 -24.07 4.47 -1.75
C SER A 471 -25.30 5.37 -1.47
N GLY A 472 -25.19 6.68 -1.65
CA GLY A 472 -26.21 7.66 -1.25
C GLY A 472 -26.25 7.97 0.25
N ARG A 473 -25.39 7.33 1.06
CA ARG A 473 -25.24 7.62 2.50
C ARG A 473 -24.60 8.98 2.77
N TYR A 474 -23.64 9.36 1.95
CA TYR A 474 -22.82 10.55 2.13
C TYR A 474 -23.34 11.73 1.32
N ASN A 475 -23.35 12.93 1.93
CA ASN A 475 -23.78 14.16 1.25
C ASN A 475 -22.64 14.69 0.37
N LEU A 476 -22.51 14.13 -0.82
CA LEU A 476 -21.51 14.56 -1.80
C LEU A 476 -21.88 15.91 -2.43
N PRO A 477 -20.90 16.75 -2.81
CA PRO A 477 -21.16 17.95 -3.60
C PRO A 477 -21.83 17.62 -4.95
N GLU A 478 -22.63 18.54 -5.47
CA GLU A 478 -23.23 18.40 -6.79
C GLU A 478 -22.16 18.19 -7.87
N GLY A 479 -22.37 17.18 -8.71
CA GLY A 479 -21.46 16.79 -9.80
C GLY A 479 -20.19 16.05 -9.37
N PHE A 480 -20.06 15.68 -8.10
CA PHE A 480 -18.87 14.97 -7.61
C PHE A 480 -18.75 13.54 -8.15
N ASP A 481 -19.88 12.91 -8.45
CA ASP A 481 -20.01 11.53 -8.92
C ASP A 481 -20.45 11.40 -10.39
N ASP A 482 -20.55 12.52 -11.12
CA ASP A 482 -21.02 12.56 -12.52
C ASP A 482 -20.20 11.68 -13.48
N ASP A 483 -18.91 11.48 -13.20
CA ASP A 483 -17.97 10.71 -14.01
C ASP A 483 -17.59 9.35 -13.41
N ILE A 484 -18.28 8.94 -12.34
CA ILE A 484 -17.99 7.70 -11.61
C ILE A 484 -18.80 6.54 -12.18
N VAL A 485 -18.10 5.44 -12.44
CA VAL A 485 -18.68 4.15 -12.79
C VAL A 485 -18.50 3.21 -11.61
N MET A 486 -19.51 2.42 -11.29
CA MET A 486 -19.43 1.38 -10.27
C MET A 486 -19.06 0.05 -10.92
N GLN A 487 -17.93 -0.51 -10.53
CA GLN A 487 -17.41 -1.80 -10.95
C GLN A 487 -18.05 -2.88 -10.08
N PHE A 488 -18.39 -4.05 -10.61
CA PHE A 488 -18.82 -5.19 -9.77
C PHE A 488 -20.21 -5.06 -9.09
N GLU A 489 -21.10 -4.12 -9.46
CA GLU A 489 -22.46 -4.05 -8.89
C GLU A 489 -23.28 -5.34 -9.09
N ASP A 490 -23.00 -6.08 -10.16
CA ASP A 490 -23.64 -7.36 -10.48
C ASP A 490 -22.89 -8.60 -9.92
N VAL A 491 -21.83 -8.40 -9.13
CA VAL A 491 -20.96 -9.49 -8.64
C VAL A 491 -21.36 -9.89 -7.22
N THR A 492 -22.44 -10.67 -7.10
CA THR A 492 -22.77 -11.40 -5.86
C THR A 492 -22.17 -12.80 -5.89
N PHE A 493 -20.86 -12.99 -5.71
CA PHE A 493 -20.14 -14.29 -5.57
C PHE A 493 -20.70 -15.53 -6.29
N GLN A 494 -21.31 -15.32 -7.45
CA GLN A 494 -21.65 -16.34 -8.41
C GLN A 494 -20.96 -15.88 -9.67
N TYR A 495 -19.63 -16.08 -9.73
CA TYR A 495 -18.95 -15.98 -11.01
C TYR A 495 -18.16 -17.23 -11.41
N PHE A 496 -18.80 -17.95 -12.33
CA PHE A 496 -18.33 -18.68 -13.52
C PHE A 496 -17.33 -19.81 -13.27
N GLU A 497 -17.80 -21.04 -13.52
CA GLU A 497 -16.93 -22.17 -13.86
C GLU A 497 -16.04 -21.75 -15.03
N ASP A 498 -14.72 -21.81 -14.84
CA ASP A 498 -13.78 -21.74 -15.95
C ASP A 498 -14.16 -22.84 -16.98
N GLY A 499 -14.60 -22.42 -18.16
CA GLY A 499 -14.78 -23.31 -19.31
C GLY A 499 -16.14 -23.37 -20.01
N LYS A 500 -17.07 -22.43 -19.80
CA LYS A 500 -18.23 -22.29 -20.71
C LYS A 500 -18.29 -20.93 -21.37
N GLU A 501 -17.86 -20.88 -22.63
CA GLU A 501 -18.35 -19.91 -23.60
C GLU A 501 -19.88 -20.10 -23.72
N GLY A 502 -20.63 -19.25 -23.04
CA GLY A 502 -22.09 -19.21 -23.08
C GLY A 502 -22.54 -18.06 -23.96
N ILE A 503 -22.90 -18.38 -25.20
CA ILE A 503 -23.53 -17.52 -26.19
C ILE A 503 -24.74 -16.81 -25.57
N THR A 504 -24.77 -15.48 -25.65
CA THR A 504 -25.94 -14.65 -25.36
C THR A 504 -26.92 -14.68 -26.53
N GLU A 505 -28.22 -14.85 -26.23
CA GLU A 505 -29.31 -14.24 -27.02
C GLU A 505 -29.73 -12.92 -26.39
#